data_AF-A0A0G1LED3-F1
#
_entry.id   AF-A0A0G1LED3-F1
#
_cell.length_a   1.000
_cell.length_b   1.000
_cell.length_c   1.000
_cell.angle_alpha   90.00
_cell.angle_beta   90.00
_cell.angle_gamma   90.00
#
_symmetry.space_group_name_H-M   'P 1'
#
loop_
_entity.id
_entity.type
_entity.pdbx_description
1 polymer ?
#
loop_
_entity_poly.entity_id
_entity_poly.type
_entity_poly.pdbx_seq_one_letter_code
_entity_poly.pdbx_strand_id
1 'polypeptide(L)' 'MDLLLQTDYLLKKTGLKPDKLKGQNFCVDEKVISQMVEAAQVDHDDEILEIGPGFGFLTLALLK' A
#
# COMPACT_ATOMS: atom_id res chain seq x y z
N MET A 1 -10.54 7.00 -3.90
CA MET A 1 -11.23 5.71 -3.62
C MET A 1 -11.10 5.48 -2.13
N ASP A 2 -12.12 5.00 -1.42
CA ASP A 2 -11.97 4.84 0.03
C ASP A 2 -11.12 3.59 0.35
N LEU A 3 -9.82 3.80 0.59
CA LEU A 3 -8.87 2.73 0.91
C LEU A 3 -9.18 2.05 2.25
N LEU A 4 -9.84 2.74 3.18
CA LEU A 4 -10.25 2.14 4.44
C LEU A 4 -11.35 1.09 4.20
N LEU A 5 -12.37 1.44 3.40
CA LEU A 5 -13.42 0.49 3.01
C LEU A 5 -12.86 -0.69 2.23
N GLN A 6 -11.89 -0.46 1.33
CA GLN A 6 -11.23 -1.55 0.60
C GLN A 6 -10.41 -2.45 1.51
N THR A 7 -9.68 -1.89 2.46
CA THR A 7 -8.89 -2.66 3.44
C THR A 7 -9.80 -3.55 4.27
N ASP A 8 -10.90 -3.01 4.79
CA ASP A 8 -11.88 -3.78 5.56
C ASP A 8 -12.50 -4.91 4.72
N TYR A 9 -12.87 -4.62 3.47
CA TYR A 9 -13.37 -5.63 2.54
C TYR A 9 -12.34 -6.73 2.29
N LEU A 10 -11.08 -6.40 2.01
CA LEU A 10 -10.02 -7.36 1.72
C LEU A 10 -9.69 -8.23 2.93
N LEU A 11 -9.62 -7.66 4.13
CA LEU A 11 -9.43 -8.41 5.37
C LEU A 11 -10.56 -9.43 5.59
N LYS A 12 -11.82 -9.00 5.42
CA LYS A 12 -12.99 -9.89 5.54
C LYS A 12 -12.99 -10.99 4.48
N LYS A 13 -12.73 -10.64 3.22
CA LYS A 13 -12.75 -11.56 2.08
C LYS A 13 -11.66 -12.63 2.18
N THR A 14 -10.48 -12.24 2.63
CA THR A 14 -9.31 -13.14 2.72
C THR A 14 -9.25 -13.90 4.04
N GLY A 15 -10.01 -13.47 5.06
CA GLY A 15 -9.92 -13.98 6.42
C GLY A 15 -8.61 -13.58 7.14
N LEU A 16 -7.81 -12.70 6.53
CA LEU A 16 -6.57 -12.21 7.11
C LEU A 16 -6.86 -11.26 8.27
N LYS A 17 -6.01 -11.33 9.30
CA LYS A 17 -5.98 -10.36 10.39
C LYS A 17 -4.59 -9.73 10.42
N PRO A 18 -4.47 -8.40 10.57
CA PRO A 18 -3.17 -7.76 10.68
C PRO A 18 -2.40 -8.33 11.87
N ASP A 19 -1.19 -8.82 11.63
CA ASP A 19 -0.33 -9.38 12.66
C ASP A 19 0.63 -8.31 13.19
N LYS A 20 0.38 -7.85 14.41
CA LYS A 20 1.20 -6.84 15.08
C LYS A 20 2.62 -7.34 15.38
N LEU A 21 2.82 -8.64 15.59
CA LEU A 21 4.16 -9.21 15.82
C LEU A 21 5.02 -9.15 14.55
N LYS A 22 4.37 -9.13 13.38
CA LYS A 22 5.01 -8.93 12.08
C LYS A 22 5.04 -7.46 11.63
N GLY A 23 4.60 -6.52 12.48
CA GLY A 23 4.60 -5.09 12.19
C GLY A 23 3.60 -4.66 11.11
N GLN A 24 2.58 -5.47 10.81
CA GLN A 24 1.66 -5.16 9.71
C GLN A 24 0.73 -3.98 10.04
N ASN A 25 0.84 -2.92 9.25
CA ASN A 25 -0.05 -1.76 9.24
C ASN A 25 -0.37 -1.43 7.78
N PHE A 26 -1.65 -1.25 7.45
CA PHE A 26 -2.07 -0.93 6.08
C PHE A 26 -2.29 0.59 5.96
N CYS A 27 -1.60 1.24 5.03
CA CYS A 27 -1.80 2.66 4.74
C CYS A 27 -3.14 2.85 4.02
N VAL A 28 -4.07 3.56 4.66
CA VAL A 28 -5.43 3.83 4.13
C VAL A 28 -5.63 5.29 3.76
N ASP A 29 -4.55 6.07 3.68
CA ASP A 29 -4.57 7.49 3.34
C ASP A 29 -3.94 7.69 1.95
N GLU A 30 -4.77 8.03 0.96
CA GLU A 30 -4.34 8.27 -0.42
C GLU A 30 -3.35 9.44 -0.53
N LYS A 31 -3.46 10.44 0.35
CA LYS A 31 -2.56 11.60 0.34
C LYS A 31 -1.16 11.18 0.79
N VAL A 32 -1.07 10.37 1.85
CA VAL A 32 0.21 9.83 2.32
C VAL A 32 0.88 8.99 1.25
N ILE A 33 0.12 8.12 0.56
CA ILE A 33 0.65 7.31 -0.54
C ILE A 33 1.17 8.20 -1.68
N SER A 34 0.40 9.23 -2.07
CA SER A 34 0.82 10.15 -3.13
C SER A 34 2.10 10.90 -2.76
N GLN A 35 2.22 11.34 -1.50
CA GLN A 35 3.42 11.99 -0.98
C GLN A 35 4.63 11.05 -0.94
N MET A 36 4.43 9.75 -0.66
CA MET A 36 5.50 8.75 -0.72
C MET A 36 6.03 8.59 -2.15
N VAL A 37 5.15 8.50 -3.15
CA VAL A 37 5.54 8.41 -4.57
C VAL A 37 6.29 9.67 -5.01
N GLU A 38 5.76 10.85 -4.71
CA GLU A 38 6.42 12.13 -5.03
C GLU A 38 7.80 12.26 -4.38
N ALA A 39 7.93 11.85 -3.11
CA ALA A 39 9.20 11.88 -2.40
C ALA A 39 10.21 10.85 -2.89
N ALA A 40 9.75 9.73 -3.48
CA ALA A 40 10.61 8.70 -4.02
C ALA A 40 11.31 9.12 -5.32
N GLN A 41 10.76 10.11 -6.04
CA GLN A 41 11.31 10.66 -7.29
C GLN A 41 11.66 9.58 -8.33
N VAL A 42 10.84 8.54 -8.40
CA VAL A 42 11.01 7.42 -9.33
C VAL A 42 10.46 7.75 -10.72
N ASP A 43 11.10 7.22 -11.76
CA ASP A 43 10.69 7.31 -13.16
C ASP A 43 10.36 5.90 -13.73
N HIS A 44 9.78 5.84 -14.92
CA HIS A 44 9.35 4.61 -15.58
C HIS A 44 10.49 3.64 -15.92
N ASP A 45 11.72 4.14 -15.99
CA ASP A 45 12.92 3.33 -16.25
C ASP A 45 13.57 2.79 -14.97
N ASP A 46 13.08 3.18 -13.78
CA ASP A 46 13.65 2.75 -12.51
C ASP A 46 13.22 1.32 -12.14
N GLU A 47 14.17 0.53 -11.64
CA GLU A 47 13.88 -0.73 -10.98
C GLU A 47 13.55 -0.51 -9.50
N ILE A 48 12.30 -0.77 -9.12
CA ILE A 48 11.79 -0.50 -7.76
C ILE A 48 11.72 -1.79 -6.93
N LEU A 49 12.34 -1.78 -5.76
CA LEU A 49 12.17 -2.83 -4.74
C LEU A 49 11.25 -2.33 -3.62
N GLU A 50 10.03 -2.88 -3.55
CA GLU A 50 9.10 -2.63 -2.45
C GLU A 50 9.18 -3.75 -1.40
N ILE A 51 9.39 -3.37 -0.13
CA ILE A 51 9.43 -4.31 1.00
C ILE A 51 8.12 -4.19 1.79
N GLY A 52 7.39 -5.31 1.89
CA GLY A 52 6.14 -5.38 2.65
C GLY A 52 4.97 -4.64 1.98
N PRO A 53 4.57 -5.01 0.75
CA PRO A 53 3.57 -4.26 -0.04
C PRO A 53 2.15 -4.28 0.56
N GLY A 54 1.88 -5.14 1.55
CA GLY A 54 0.56 -5.30 2.12
C GLY A 54 -0.46 -5.73 1.06
N PHE A 55 -1.53 -4.94 0.90
CA PHE A 55 -2.51 -5.14 -0.18
C PHE A 55 -2.12 -4.50 -1.52
N GLY A 56 -0.94 -3.88 -1.59
CA GLY A 56 -0.36 -3.34 -2.82
C GLY A 56 -0.83 -1.94 -3.19
N PHE A 57 -1.35 -1.14 -2.24
CA PHE A 57 -1.82 0.21 -2.56
C PHE A 57 -0.68 1.15 -2.98
N LEU A 58 0.48 1.04 -2.34
CA LEU A 58 1.68 1.77 -2.77
C LEU A 58 2.22 1.20 -4.09
N THR A 59 2.29 -0.12 -4.22
CA THR A 59 2.63 -0.79 -5.50
C THR A 59 1.82 -0.25 -6.67
N LEU A 60 0.49 -0.17 -6.53
CA LEU A 60 -0.41 0.34 -7.56
C LEU A 60 -0.23 1.83 -7.83
N ALA A 61 0.25 2.60 -6.86
CA ALA A 61 0.56 4.01 -7.05
C ALA A 61 1.90 4.20 -7.77
N LEU A 62 2.88 3.34 -7.51
CA LEU A 62 4.19 3.35 -8.18
C LEU A 62 4.13 2.86 -9.64
N LEU A 63 3.13 2.05 -10.00
CA LEU A 63 2.92 1.53 -11.35
C LEU A 63 2.14 2.47 -12.27
N LYS A 64 1.68 3.62 -11.78
CA LYS A 64 0.96 4.63 -12.57
C LYS A 64 1.93 5.62 -13.17
#